data_AF-A0A2X0LPG2-F1
#
_entry.id   AF-A0A2X0LPG2-F1
#
_cell.length_a   1.000
_cell.length_b   1.000
_cell.length_c   1.000
_cell.angle_alpha   90.00
_cell.angle_beta   90.00
_cell.angle_gamma   90.00
#
_symmetry.space_group_name_H-M   'P 1'
#
loop_
_entity.id
_entity.type
_entity.pdbx_description
1 polymer ?
#
loop_
_entity_poly.entity_id
_entity_poly.type
_entity_poly.pdbx_seq_one_letter_code
_entity_poly.pdbx_strand_id
1 'polypeptide(L)'
;MGLLERPLLGAPRLYKLNASVHTGSKGALPSLVSTKHLKKLAASGQVEGLDWPYSDFECVDFSCNACLASKAHRLPFPSSSSHAAEPLALVHSDVLSFPEESLSHKRYLVTFIDDFSMLYE
;
A
#
# COMPACT_ATOMS: atom_id res chain seq x y z
N MET A 1 -36.64 -28.63 -0.16
CA MET A 1 -36.73 -27.17 0.03
C MET A 1 -35.33 -26.66 0.33
N GLY A 2 -34.56 -26.32 -0.71
CA GLY A 2 -33.25 -25.71 -0.57
C GLY A 2 -33.20 -24.53 -1.52
N LEU A 3 -33.33 -23.32 -0.97
CA LEU A 3 -33.35 -22.08 -1.73
C LEU A 3 -31.99 -21.84 -2.38
N LEU A 4 -32.05 -21.56 -3.68
CA LEU A 4 -30.97 -21.07 -4.51
C LEU A 4 -30.75 -19.59 -4.16
N GLU A 5 -29.80 -19.28 -3.29
CA GLU A 5 -29.38 -17.89 -3.05
C GLU A 5 -28.37 -17.48 -4.13
N ARG A 6 -28.81 -16.56 -5.00
CA ARG A 6 -28.00 -15.94 -6.06
C ARG A 6 -27.02 -14.93 -5.43
N PRO A 7 -25.75 -14.85 -5.84
CA PRO A 7 -24.85 -13.82 -5.31
C PRO A 7 -25.26 -12.43 -5.81
N LEU A 8 -25.44 -11.52 -4.86
CA LEU A 8 -25.74 -10.11 -5.07
C LEU A 8 -24.58 -9.40 -5.80
N LEU A 9 -24.96 -8.61 -6.80
CA LEU A 9 -24.10 -7.71 -7.56
C LEU A 9 -23.61 -6.58 -6.62
N GLY A 10 -22.31 -6.50 -6.35
CA GLY A 10 -21.71 -5.29 -5.75
C GLY A 10 -20.81 -5.43 -4.51
N ALA A 11 -20.28 -6.60 -4.17
CA ALA A 11 -19.25 -6.67 -3.13
C ALA A 11 -17.87 -6.21 -3.66
N PRO A 12 -17.15 -5.29 -2.99
CA PRO A 12 -15.78 -4.95 -3.40
C PRO A 12 -14.90 -6.19 -3.29
N ARG A 13 -14.18 -6.54 -4.36
CA ARG A 13 -13.18 -7.60 -4.35
C ARG A 13 -12.06 -7.21 -3.38
N LEU A 14 -12.20 -7.60 -2.12
CA LEU A 14 -11.11 -7.62 -1.16
C LEU A 14 -10.14 -8.72 -1.61
N TYR A 15 -9.05 -8.37 -2.28
CA TYR A 15 -7.95 -9.30 -2.45
C TYR A 15 -7.24 -9.42 -1.09
N LYS A 16 -7.48 -10.53 -0.37
CA LYS A 16 -6.60 -10.93 0.73
C LYS A 16 -5.31 -11.43 0.12
N LEU A 17 -4.26 -10.61 0.19
CA LEU A 17 -2.89 -11.08 -0.03
C LEU A 17 -2.46 -11.79 1.25
N ASN A 18 -2.62 -13.12 1.29
CA ASN A 18 -2.07 -13.93 2.38
C ASN A 18 -0.56 -14.06 2.16
N ALA A 19 0.21 -13.08 2.62
CA ALA A 19 1.65 -13.19 2.77
C ALA A 19 2.00 -12.92 4.22
N SER A 20 2.30 -13.98 4.99
CA SER A 20 2.87 -13.85 6.32
C SER A 20 4.39 -13.74 6.17
N VAL A 21 4.93 -12.53 6.33
CA VAL A 21 6.37 -12.31 6.40
C VAL A 21 6.79 -12.34 7.86
N HIS A 22 7.53 -13.35 8.28
CA HIS A 22 8.26 -13.30 9.54
C HIS A 22 9.41 -12.30 9.41
N THR A 23 9.20 -11.07 9.87
CA THR A 23 10.19 -9.99 9.76
C THR A 23 11.28 -10.15 10.81
N GLY A 24 12.52 -10.34 10.33
CA GLY A 24 13.73 -10.32 11.13
C GLY A 24 14.86 -9.55 10.43
N SER A 25 14.59 -8.40 9.81
CA SER A 25 15.63 -7.37 9.59
C SER A 25 15.02 -6.01 9.29
N LYS A 26 15.60 -4.97 9.89
CA LYS A 26 15.33 -3.57 9.56
C LYS A 26 16.13 -3.22 8.31
N GLY A 27 15.46 -2.94 7.21
CA GLY A 27 16.07 -2.42 5.99
C GLY A 27 15.00 -2.08 4.97
N ALA A 28 14.97 -0.84 4.50
CA ALA A 28 14.11 -0.42 3.41
C ALA A 28 14.45 -1.24 2.16
N LEU A 29 13.47 -1.97 1.62
CA LEU A 29 13.62 -2.67 0.34
C LEU A 29 13.50 -1.64 -0.80
N PRO A 30 14.51 -1.48 -1.67
CA PRO A 30 14.31 -0.76 -2.92
C PRO A 30 13.30 -1.52 -3.77
N SER A 31 12.46 -0.75 -4.47
CA SER A 31 11.20 -1.10 -5.16
C SER A 31 11.28 -2.11 -6.33
N LEU A 32 12.24 -3.03 -6.33
CA LEU A 32 12.37 -4.07 -7.35
C LEU A 32 12.62 -5.43 -6.66
N VAL A 33 11.55 -6.17 -6.38
CA VAL A 33 11.68 -7.58 -5.99
C VAL A 33 12.19 -8.35 -7.22
N SER A 34 13.50 -8.62 -7.24
CA SER A 34 14.16 -9.43 -8.28
C SER A 34 13.72 -10.90 -8.18
N THR A 35 13.54 -11.58 -9.32
CA THR A 35 13.30 -13.03 -9.37
C THR A 35 14.40 -13.83 -8.64
N LYS A 36 15.64 -13.33 -8.67
CA LYS A 36 16.77 -13.90 -7.90
C LYS A 36 16.53 -13.86 -6.40
N HIS A 37 15.98 -12.75 -5.90
CA HIS A 37 15.63 -12.63 -4.47
C HIS A 37 14.46 -13.54 -4.10
N LEU A 38 13.42 -13.64 -4.94
CA LEU A 38 12.30 -14.55 -4.69
C LEU A 38 12.74 -16.01 -4.69
N LYS A 39 13.61 -16.42 -5.61
CA LYS A 39 14.21 -17.76 -5.62
C LYS A 39 15.02 -18.03 -4.35
N LYS A 40 15.76 -17.04 -3.85
CA LYS A 40 16.50 -17.17 -2.58
C LYS A 40 15.57 -17.33 -1.37
N LEU A 41 14.46 -16.57 -1.34
CA LEU A 41 13.45 -16.67 -0.29
C LEU A 41 12.69 -18.00 -0.33
N ALA A 42 12.41 -18.52 -1.53
CA ALA A 42 11.83 -19.84 -1.70
C ALA A 42 12.80 -20.94 -1.25
N ALA A 43 14.08 -20.83 -1.64
CA ALA A 43 15.11 -21.79 -1.23
C ALA A 43 15.40 -21.77 0.28
N SER A 44 15.21 -20.63 0.95
CA SER A 44 15.32 -20.52 2.42
C SER A 44 14.05 -20.95 3.16
N GLY A 45 13.01 -21.44 2.46
CA GLY A 45 11.74 -21.85 3.07
C GLY A 45 10.92 -20.68 3.62
N GLN A 46 11.24 -19.44 3.26
CA GLN A 46 10.51 -18.26 3.70
C GLN A 46 9.26 -17.99 2.86
N VAL A 47 9.17 -18.59 1.67
CA VAL A 47 8.03 -18.49 0.76
C VAL A 47 7.79 -19.84 0.11
N GLU A 48 6.52 -20.26 0.05
CA GLU A 48 6.08 -21.51 -0.58
C GLU A 48 5.08 -21.22 -1.71
N GLY A 49 4.81 -22.21 -2.56
CA GLY A 49 3.79 -22.11 -3.62
C GLY A 49 4.17 -21.26 -4.83
N LEU A 50 5.47 -21.03 -5.06
CA LEU A 50 5.96 -20.36 -6.26
C LEU A 50 6.45 -21.40 -7.29
N ASP A 51 5.67 -21.58 -8.34
CA ASP A 51 6.13 -22.30 -9.53
C ASP A 51 6.84 -21.33 -10.48
N TRP A 52 8.02 -21.71 -10.97
CA TRP A 52 8.81 -20.95 -11.94
C TRP A 52 8.78 -21.65 -13.30
N PRO A 53 7.68 -21.53 -14.07
CA PRO A 53 7.55 -22.22 -15.35
C PRO A 53 8.46 -21.66 -16.45
N TYR A 54 9.12 -20.54 -16.19
CA TYR A 54 10.02 -19.85 -17.11
C TYR A 54 11.47 -19.96 -16.64
N SER A 55 12.37 -20.17 -17.59
CA SER A 55 13.81 -20.12 -17.34
C SER A 55 14.27 -18.68 -17.05
N ASP A 56 15.41 -18.54 -16.38
CA ASP A 56 16.01 -17.21 -16.14
C ASP A 56 16.31 -16.47 -17.43
N PHE A 57 16.60 -17.19 -18.52
CA PHE A 57 16.87 -16.63 -19.85
C PHE A 57 15.61 -16.05 -20.50
N GLU A 58 14.48 -16.76 -20.45
CA GLU A 58 13.19 -16.28 -20.95
C GLU A 58 12.67 -15.06 -20.18
N CYS A 59 13.06 -14.93 -18.92
CA CYS A 59 12.68 -13.79 -18.09
C CYS A 59 13.49 -12.50 -18.39
N VAL A 60 14.60 -12.58 -19.13
CA VAL A 60 15.46 -11.40 -19.42
C VAL A 60 14.76 -10.43 -20.36
N ASP A 61 14.10 -10.95 -21.40
CA ASP A 61 13.44 -10.15 -22.43
C ASP A 61 11.93 -9.98 -22.17
N PHE A 62 11.42 -10.56 -21.07
CA PHE A 62 10.02 -10.47 -20.71
C PHE A 62 9.69 -9.10 -20.09
N SER A 63 8.88 -8.32 -20.81
CA SER A 63 8.27 -7.09 -20.29
C SER A 63 6.75 -7.25 -20.18
N CYS A 64 6.20 -7.05 -18.99
CA CYS A 64 4.77 -7.04 -18.74
C CYS A 64 4.30 -5.61 -18.46
N ASN A 65 3.51 -5.04 -19.36
CA ASN A 65 2.98 -3.67 -19.23
C ASN A 65 2.15 -3.47 -17.95
N ALA A 66 1.37 -4.48 -17.54
CA ALA A 66 0.59 -4.42 -16.30
C ALA A 66 1.50 -4.34 -15.06
N CYS A 67 2.55 -5.18 -15.01
CA CYS A 67 3.55 -5.14 -13.94
C CYS A 67 4.33 -3.83 -13.94
N LEU A 68 4.67 -3.30 -15.12
CA LEU A 68 5.38 -2.03 -15.25
C LEU A 68 4.51 -0.87 -14.73
N ALA A 69 3.25 -0.82 -15.13
CA ALA A 69 2.29 0.18 -14.66
C ALA A 69 2.00 0.04 -13.16
N SER A 70 1.86 -1.18 -12.63
CA SER A 70 1.61 -1.38 -11.19
C SER A 70 2.84 -1.12 -10.32
N LYS A 71 4.04 -1.19 -10.89
CA LYS A 71 5.31 -0.88 -10.22
C LYS A 71 5.79 0.55 -10.46
N ALA A 72 5.09 1.32 -11.28
CA ALA A 72 5.38 2.73 -11.47
C ALA A 72 5.14 3.45 -10.13
N HIS A 73 6.22 3.72 -9.40
CA HIS A 73 6.15 4.63 -8.27
C HIS A 73 5.79 6.00 -8.83
N ARG A 74 4.77 6.64 -8.26
CA ARG A 74 4.49 8.04 -8.58
C ARG A 74 5.79 8.81 -8.37
N LEU A 75 6.23 9.60 -9.35
CA LEU A 75 7.35 10.51 -9.14
C LEU A 75 7.07 11.34 -7.88
N PRO A 76 8.11 11.72 -7.10
CA PRO A 76 7.91 12.63 -5.99
C PRO A 76 7.06 13.81 -6.44
N PHE A 77 6.10 14.21 -5.61
CA PHE A 77 5.35 15.43 -5.87
C PHE A 77 6.36 16.58 -6.00
N PRO A 78 6.20 17.48 -6.98
CA PRO A 78 7.06 18.65 -7.07
C PRO A 78 6.98 19.43 -5.75
N SER A 79 8.10 19.98 -5.31
CA SER A 79 8.12 20.86 -4.15
C SER A 79 7.25 22.08 -4.44
N SER A 80 6.22 22.30 -3.63
CA SER A 80 5.46 23.54 -3.61
C SER A 80 6.11 24.50 -2.61
N SER A 81 6.31 25.75 -3.00
CA SER A 81 6.66 26.84 -2.08
C SER A 81 5.43 27.63 -1.63
N SER A 82 4.23 27.22 -2.06
CA SER A 82 2.98 27.88 -1.69
C SER A 82 2.63 27.50 -0.26
N HIS A 83 2.58 28.51 0.62
CA HIS A 83 2.07 28.44 1.98
C HIS A 83 1.06 29.55 2.21
N ALA A 84 0.11 29.33 3.11
CA ALA A 84 -0.79 30.35 3.60
C ALA A 84 -0.01 31.52 4.18
N ALA A 85 -0.39 32.74 3.80
CA ALA A 85 0.26 33.98 4.26
C ALA A 85 -0.31 34.51 5.57
N GLU A 86 -1.49 34.04 5.97
CA GLU A 86 -2.22 34.50 7.16
C GLU A 86 -2.79 33.30 7.91
N PRO A 87 -2.92 33.37 9.25
CA PRO A 87 -3.53 32.31 10.05
C PRO A 87 -4.91 31.91 9.53
N LEU A 88 -5.17 30.60 9.43
CA LEU A 88 -6.44 30.00 9.01
C LEU A 88 -6.85 30.31 7.55
N ALA A 89 -5.99 30.93 6.74
CA ALA A 89 -6.27 31.14 5.33
C ALA A 89 -6.36 29.82 4.54
N LEU A 90 -5.70 28.76 5.02
CA LEU A 90 -5.82 27.39 4.52
C LEU A 90 -5.71 26.40 5.68
N VAL A 91 -6.73 25.57 5.86
CA VAL A 91 -6.75 24.50 6.86
C VAL A 91 -6.92 23.15 6.18
N HIS A 92 -5.99 22.25 6.42
CA HIS A 92 -6.08 20.87 6.00
C HIS A 92 -6.83 20.07 7.07
N SER A 93 -7.97 19.50 6.70
CA SER A 93 -8.73 18.60 7.57
C SER A 93 -8.70 17.18 7.06
N ASP A 94 -8.57 16.21 7.97
CA ASP A 94 -8.69 14.79 7.64
C ASP A 94 -9.56 14.06 8.67
N VAL A 95 -10.12 12.92 8.28
CA VAL A 95 -10.97 12.07 9.12
C VAL A 95 -10.35 10.68 9.20
N LEU A 96 -9.97 10.30 10.41
CA LEU A 96 -9.47 8.98 10.73
C LEU A 96 -10.58 8.17 11.40
N SER A 97 -10.86 6.98 10.87
CA SER A 97 -11.79 6.02 11.49
C SER A 97 -11.04 4.91 12.21
N PHE A 98 -11.52 4.54 13.39
CA PHE A 98 -10.96 3.44 14.17
C PHE A 98 -11.92 2.24 14.17
N PRO A 99 -11.40 1.00 14.10
CA PRO A 99 -12.23 -0.20 14.16
C PRO A 99 -12.86 -0.39 15.54
N GLU A 100 -12.17 0.01 16.61
CA GLU A 100 -12.68 0.00 17.98
C GLU A 100 -13.06 1.39 18.46
N GLU A 101 -13.95 1.42 19.47
CA GLU A 101 -14.37 2.66 20.11
C GLU A 101 -13.31 3.16 21.09
N SER A 102 -13.18 4.49 21.17
CA SER A 102 -12.48 5.14 22.27
C SER A 102 -13.20 4.90 23.60
N LEU A 103 -12.52 5.20 24.72
CA LEU A 103 -13.12 5.18 26.06
C LEU A 103 -14.36 6.08 26.20
N SER A 104 -14.51 7.06 25.31
CA SER A 104 -15.66 7.99 25.25
C SER A 104 -16.67 7.64 24.15
N HIS A 105 -16.63 6.39 23.64
CA HIS A 105 -17.53 5.87 22.62
C HIS A 105 -17.47 6.65 21.29
N LYS A 106 -16.27 7.10 20.88
CA LYS A 106 -16.04 7.74 19.58
C LYS A 106 -15.28 6.78 18.66
N ARG A 107 -15.58 6.83 17.36
CA ARG A 107 -14.90 6.03 16.32
C ARG A 107 -14.18 6.87 15.27
N TYR A 108 -14.31 8.18 15.36
CA TYR A 108 -13.75 9.11 14.39
C TYR A 108 -12.91 10.15 15.11
N LEU A 109 -11.76 10.46 14.54
CA LEU A 109 -10.93 11.60 14.87
C LEU A 109 -10.93 12.52 13.65
N VAL A 110 -11.21 13.80 13.87
CA VAL A 110 -11.04 14.83 12.85
C VAL A 110 -9.79 15.63 13.22
N THR A 111 -8.84 15.72 12.30
CA THR A 111 -7.64 16.56 12.46
C THR A 111 -7.84 17.87 11.71
N PHE A 112 -7.27 18.93 12.25
CA PHE A 112 -7.19 20.23 11.60
C PHE A 112 -5.75 20.72 11.70
N ILE A 113 -5.15 21.03 10.55
CA ILE A 113 -3.80 21.55 10.44
C ILE A 113 -3.89 22.87 9.69
N ASP A 114 -3.54 23.94 10.38
CA ASP A 114 -3.39 25.26 9.77
C ASP A 114 -2.08 25.31 8.99
N ASP A 115 -2.16 25.58 7.69
CA ASP A 115 -0.99 25.59 6.79
C ASP A 115 0.00 26.71 7.14
N PHE A 116 -0.49 27.84 7.68
CA PHE A 116 0.34 28.97 8.13
C PHE A 116 1.21 28.58 9.33
N SER A 117 0.66 27.85 10.29
CA SER A 117 1.34 27.48 11.55
C SER A 117 2.31 26.30 11.41
N MET A 118 2.47 25.69 10.23
CA MET A 118 3.37 24.55 10.00
C MET A 118 4.84 24.92 9.75
N LEU A 119 5.23 26.19 9.95
CA LEU A 119 6.62 26.64 9.91
C LEU A 119 7.36 26.16 11.17
N TYR A 120 8.24 25.15 11.01
CA TYR A 120 9.37 24.98 11.92
C TYR A 120 10.45 25.98 11.50
N GLU A 121 10.80 26.94 12.37
CA GLU A 121 12.09 27.64 12.29
C GLU A 121 13.24 26.69 12.62
#